data_AF-A0A3S0Z912-F1
#
_entry.id   AF-A0A3S0Z912-F1
#
_cell.length_a   1.000
_cell.length_b   1.000
_cell.length_c   1.000
_cell.angle_alpha   90.00
_cell.angle_beta   90.00
_cell.angle_gamma   90.00
#
_symmetry.space_group_name_H-M   'P 1'
#
loop_
_entity.id
_entity.type
_entity.pdbx_description
1 polymer ?
#
loop_
_entity_poly.entity_id
_entity_poly.type
_entity_poly.pdbx_seq_one_letter_code
_entity_poly.pdbx_strand_id
1 'polypeptide(L)'
;VGLHAVIKDVGLHAVIKDVGLHAVIKDVGLHAVIKDVGLHAVIKDVGLHAVIKDVGLHAVIKDVGLHAVIKDVGLHALIKDVGLHAVIKDVGLHAVIKDVDLHAVIKDAGLHAVIKDVGLHAVIKDVGLHAVIKDVGLHAVIKDVGLHAVIKDVGLHAVIKDAGLHAVM
;
A
#
# COMPACT_ATOMS: atom_id res chain seq x y z
N VAL A 1 19.72 -9.22 14.81
CA VAL A 1 20.00 -7.98 14.03
C VAL A 1 19.96 -6.82 15.01
N GLY A 2 20.92 -5.89 14.97
CA GLY A 2 21.07 -4.84 15.97
C GLY A 2 19.87 -3.88 16.02
N LEU A 3 19.84 -2.97 17.01
CA LEU A 3 18.79 -1.97 17.17
C LEU A 3 18.53 -1.14 15.89
N HIS A 4 19.55 -0.99 15.05
CA HIS A 4 19.50 -0.31 13.76
C HIS A 4 20.07 -1.19 12.66
N ALA A 5 19.43 -1.23 11.50
CA ALA A 5 19.89 -1.93 10.32
C ALA A 5 19.77 -1.05 9.07
N VAL A 6 20.82 -1.05 8.25
CA VAL A 6 20.85 -0.38 6.94
C VAL A 6 21.26 -1.42 5.90
N ILE A 7 20.36 -1.72 4.98
CA ILE A 7 20.55 -2.64 3.85
C ILE A 7 20.54 -1.79 2.59
N LYS A 8 21.67 -1.73 1.87
CA LYS A 8 21.80 -0.85 0.70
C LYS A 8 21.45 -1.59 -0.59
N ASP A 9 22.25 -2.58 -0.97
CA ASP A 9 22.07 -3.30 -2.23
C ASP A 9 21.98 -4.79 -1.95
N VAL A 10 20.89 -5.42 -2.38
CA VAL A 10 20.73 -6.87 -2.33
C VAL A 10 20.65 -7.41 -3.74
N GLY A 11 21.38 -8.50 -4.01
CA GLY A 11 21.53 -9.07 -5.35
C GLY A 11 20.21 -9.55 -5.99
N LEU A 12 20.31 -10.12 -7.19
CA LEU A 12 19.20 -10.50 -8.07
C LEU A 12 18.01 -11.17 -7.37
N HIS A 13 18.29 -12.06 -6.41
CA HIS A 13 17.30 -12.69 -5.56
C HIS A 13 17.61 -12.34 -4.10
N ALA A 14 16.66 -11.72 -3.43
CA ALA A 14 16.82 -11.18 -2.10
C ALA A 14 15.77 -11.74 -1.15
N VAL A 15 16.22 -12.26 -0.01
CA VAL A 15 15.35 -12.63 1.10
C VAL A 15 15.83 -11.90 2.35
N ILE A 16 15.04 -10.93 2.80
CA ILE A 16 15.30 -10.14 4.00
C ILE A 16 14.31 -10.56 5.09
N LYS A 17 14.84 -10.95 6.26
CA LYS A 17 14.05 -11.39 7.41
C LYS A 17 14.52 -10.67 8.67
N ASP A 18 13.57 -10.43 9.59
CA ASP A 18 13.83 -10.02 10.98
C ASP A 18 14.75 -8.79 11.11
N VAL A 19 14.43 -7.71 10.39
CA VAL A 19 15.24 -6.47 10.42
C VAL A 19 14.98 -5.73 11.73
N GLY A 20 16.03 -5.23 12.37
CA GLY A 20 16.00 -4.63 13.70
C GLY A 20 15.06 -3.42 13.87
N LEU A 21 14.96 -2.90 15.10
CA LEU A 21 13.97 -1.89 15.52
C LEU A 21 13.84 -0.69 14.56
N HIS A 22 14.96 -0.19 14.06
CA HIS A 22 15.01 0.81 13.00
C HIS A 22 15.65 0.23 11.75
N ALA A 23 14.95 0.29 10.63
CA ALA A 23 15.36 -0.34 9.38
C ALA A 23 15.32 0.66 8.23
N VAL A 24 16.43 0.72 7.48
CA VAL A 24 16.47 1.37 6.17
C VAL A 24 16.90 0.34 5.13
N ILE A 25 15.99 0.00 4.23
CA ILE A 25 16.22 -0.87 3.07
C ILE A 25 16.15 0.01 1.84
N LYS A 26 17.25 0.10 1.08
CA LYS A 26 17.29 0.91 -0.13
C LYS A 26 16.89 0.10 -1.35
N ASP A 27 17.80 -0.71 -1.88
CA ASP A 27 17.68 -1.30 -3.20
C ASP A 27 17.69 -2.83 -3.07
N VAL A 28 16.56 -3.45 -3.39
CA VAL A 28 16.38 -4.90 -3.30
C VAL A 28 16.21 -5.45 -4.70
N GLY A 29 17.00 -6.47 -5.06
CA GLY A 29 17.06 -6.98 -6.42
C GLY A 29 15.76 -7.51 -7.01
N LEU A 30 15.85 -7.98 -8.26
CA LEU A 30 14.73 -8.30 -9.15
C LEU A 30 13.61 -9.13 -8.52
N HIS A 31 13.95 -10.13 -7.70
CA HIS A 31 12.99 -10.92 -6.93
C HIS A 31 13.26 -10.72 -5.44
N ALA A 32 12.29 -10.12 -4.75
CA ALA A 32 12.43 -9.69 -3.37
C ALA A 32 11.36 -10.32 -2.47
N VAL A 33 11.80 -10.91 -1.36
CA VAL A 33 10.92 -11.27 -0.25
C VAL A 33 11.41 -10.56 1.00
N ILE A 34 10.61 -9.62 1.48
CA ILE A 34 10.82 -8.88 2.73
C ILE A 34 9.73 -9.34 3.70
N LYS A 35 10.13 -9.88 4.85
CA LYS A 35 9.18 -10.35 5.86
C LYS A 35 8.97 -9.30 6.94
N ASP A 36 9.62 -9.49 8.08
CA ASP A 36 9.49 -8.66 9.27
C ASP A 36 10.52 -7.54 9.24
N VAL A 37 10.03 -6.30 9.17
CA VAL A 37 10.83 -5.09 9.25
C VAL A 37 10.44 -4.34 10.52
N GLY A 38 11.42 -3.96 11.33
CA GLY A 38 11.19 -3.44 12.68
C GLY A 38 10.33 -2.17 12.76
N LEU A 39 10.14 -1.72 14.01
CA LEU A 39 9.18 -0.69 14.41
C LEU A 39 9.16 0.58 13.53
N HIS A 40 10.33 1.06 13.11
CA HIS A 40 10.45 2.17 12.18
C HIS A 40 11.14 1.68 10.91
N ALA A 41 10.42 1.69 9.79
CA ALA A 41 10.86 1.10 8.54
C ALA A 41 10.80 2.10 7.40
N VAL A 42 11.91 2.21 6.66
CA VAL A 42 11.95 2.88 5.36
C VAL A 42 12.42 1.87 4.33
N ILE A 43 11.54 1.54 3.38
CA ILE A 43 11.81 0.70 2.22
C ILE A 43 11.73 1.61 1.00
N LYS A 44 12.81 1.72 0.22
CA LYS A 44 12.83 2.57 -0.96
C LYS A 44 12.42 1.80 -2.20
N ASP A 45 13.33 1.00 -2.77
CA ASP A 45 13.20 0.45 -4.11
C ASP A 45 13.25 -1.08 -4.00
N VAL A 46 12.13 -1.72 -4.31
CA VAL A 46 11.99 -3.18 -4.30
C VAL A 46 11.78 -3.66 -5.72
N GLY A 47 12.57 -4.65 -6.14
CA GLY A 47 12.63 -5.11 -7.53
C GLY A 47 11.31 -5.60 -8.14
N LEU A 48 11.41 -6.01 -9.41
CA LEU A 48 10.30 -6.32 -10.30
C LEU A 48 9.20 -7.21 -9.69
N HIS A 49 9.57 -8.23 -8.92
CA HIS A 49 8.65 -9.10 -8.19
C HIS A 49 8.91 -8.98 -6.70
N ALA A 50 7.95 -8.39 -5.99
CA ALA A 50 8.10 -8.03 -4.58
C ALA A 50 7.01 -8.67 -3.72
N VAL A 51 7.44 -9.31 -2.64
CA VAL A 51 6.54 -9.71 -1.55
C VAL A 51 7.03 -9.05 -0.27
N ILE A 52 6.24 -8.13 0.27
CA ILE A 52 6.45 -7.46 1.54
C ILE A 52 5.36 -7.94 2.49
N LYS A 53 5.74 -8.54 3.63
CA LYS A 53 4.78 -9.07 4.59
C LYS A 53 4.46 -8.09 5.70
N ASP A 54 5.37 -7.91 6.65
CA ASP A 54 5.10 -7.26 7.93
C ASP A 54 6.06 -6.08 8.10
N VAL A 55 5.55 -4.86 7.91
CA VAL A 55 6.33 -3.64 8.07
C VAL A 55 5.87 -2.93 9.33
N GLY A 56 6.82 -2.59 10.21
CA GLY A 56 6.55 -2.11 11.56
C GLY A 56 5.68 -0.86 11.68
N LEU A 57 5.47 -0.44 12.93
CA LEU A 57 4.49 0.57 13.34
C LEU A 57 4.50 1.87 12.53
N HIS A 58 5.68 2.36 12.15
CA HIS A 58 5.84 3.51 11.26
C HIS A 58 6.56 3.06 9.99
N ALA A 59 5.84 3.06 8.88
CA ALA A 59 6.30 2.49 7.63
C ALA A 59 6.26 3.53 6.50
N VAL A 60 7.38 3.64 5.79
CA VAL A 60 7.45 4.33 4.51
C VAL A 60 7.92 3.33 3.47
N ILE A 61 7.07 3.06 2.49
CA ILE A 61 7.37 2.26 1.30
C ILE A 61 7.27 3.21 0.10
N LYS A 62 8.36 3.34 -0.66
CA LYS A 62 8.36 4.24 -1.82
C LYS A 62 7.97 3.50 -3.08
N ASP A 63 8.88 2.73 -3.65
CA ASP A 63 8.78 2.22 -5.01
C ASP A 63 8.84 0.68 -4.96
N VAL A 64 7.73 0.04 -5.30
CA VAL A 64 7.64 -1.42 -5.34
C VAL A 64 7.40 -1.84 -6.78
N GLY A 65 8.19 -2.80 -7.26
CA GLY A 65 8.22 -3.17 -8.67
C GLY A 65 6.91 -3.68 -9.27
N LEU A 66 7.00 -4.09 -10.53
CA LEU A 66 5.88 -4.40 -11.43
C LEU A 66 4.81 -5.33 -10.85
N HIS A 67 5.20 -6.34 -10.08
CA HIS A 67 4.29 -7.26 -9.40
C HIS A 67 4.55 -7.20 -7.90
N ALA A 68 3.61 -6.61 -7.16
CA ALA A 68 3.74 -6.31 -5.76
C ALA A 68 2.65 -6.99 -4.93
N VAL A 69 3.07 -7.68 -3.88
CA VAL A 69 2.17 -8.12 -2.80
C VAL A 69 2.66 -7.48 -1.50
N ILE A 70 1.84 -6.60 -0.95
CA ILE A 70 2.04 -5.95 0.35
C ILE A 70 0.94 -6.45 1.27
N LYS A 71 1.30 -7.07 2.39
CA LYS A 71 0.30 -7.65 3.31
C LYS A 71 -0.05 -6.68 4.43
N ASP A 72 0.83 -6.52 5.39
CA ASP A 72 0.58 -5.87 6.67
C ASP A 72 1.55 -4.70 6.84
N VAL A 73 1.03 -3.48 6.78
CA VAL A 73 1.82 -2.26 6.98
C VAL A 73 1.31 -1.57 8.24
N GLY A 74 2.23 -1.23 9.15
CA GLY A 74 1.91 -0.80 10.51
C GLY A 74 1.04 0.46 10.63
N LEU A 75 0.81 0.86 11.88
CA LEU A 75 -0.16 1.87 12.30
C LEU A 75 -0.14 3.18 11.50
N HIS A 76 1.04 3.67 11.15
CA HIS A 76 1.23 4.84 10.29
C HIS A 76 1.97 4.41 9.03
N ALA A 77 1.26 4.42 7.90
CA ALA A 77 1.76 3.89 6.65
C ALA A 77 1.71 4.95 5.55
N LEU A 78 2.85 5.14 4.90
CA LEU A 78 2.94 5.84 3.63
C LEU A 78 3.44 4.88 2.56
N ILE A 79 2.59 4.59 1.59
CA ILE A 79 2.90 3.85 0.37
C ILE A 79 2.82 4.84 -0.79
N LYS A 80 3.91 5.00 -1.54
CA LYS A 80 3.92 5.93 -2.67
C LYS A 80 3.53 5.24 -3.96
N ASP A 81 4.44 4.48 -4.55
CA ASP A 81 4.35 4.01 -5.92
C ASP A 81 4.42 2.48 -5.90
N VAL A 82 3.35 1.84 -6.32
CA VAL A 82 3.27 0.37 -6.42
C VAL A 82 2.96 -0.01 -7.85
N GLY A 83 3.81 -0.87 -8.41
CA GLY A 83 3.81 -1.19 -9.83
C GLY A 83 2.54 -1.83 -10.38
N LEU A 84 2.60 -2.15 -11.67
CA LEU A 84 1.48 -2.51 -12.54
C LEU A 84 0.43 -3.46 -11.96
N HIS A 85 0.84 -4.48 -11.21
CA HIS A 85 -0.05 -5.43 -10.56
C HIS A 85 0.21 -5.41 -9.05
N ALA A 86 -0.72 -4.81 -8.32
CA ALA A 86 -0.59 -4.58 -6.89
C ALA A 86 -1.70 -5.28 -6.11
N VAL A 87 -1.30 -6.03 -5.09
CA VAL A 87 -2.21 -6.49 -4.04
C VAL A 87 -1.73 -5.92 -2.71
N ILE A 88 -2.52 -4.99 -2.16
CA ILE A 88 -2.34 -4.41 -0.84
C ILE A 88 -3.46 -4.96 0.03
N LYS A 89 -3.11 -5.65 1.12
CA LYS A 89 -4.11 -6.22 2.02
C LYS A 89 -4.49 -5.22 3.09
N ASP A 90 -3.64 -5.05 4.10
CA ASP A 90 -3.99 -4.41 5.35
C ASP A 90 -2.99 -3.27 5.61
N VAL A 91 -3.48 -2.03 5.52
CA VAL A 91 -2.68 -0.83 5.78
C VAL A 91 -3.21 -0.17 7.04
N GLY A 92 -2.33 0.09 8.00
CA GLY A 92 -2.68 0.45 9.37
C GLY A 92 -3.53 1.72 9.52
N LEU A 93 -3.80 2.05 10.79
CA LEU A 93 -4.81 3.05 11.21
C LEU A 93 -4.79 4.37 10.43
N HIS A 94 -3.61 4.90 10.12
CA HIS A 94 -3.42 6.07 9.27
C HIS A 94 -2.68 5.65 8.01
N ALA A 95 -3.42 5.55 6.91
CA ALA A 95 -2.94 5.07 5.63
C ALA A 95 -2.91 6.19 4.60
N VAL A 96 -1.77 6.38 3.96
CA VAL A 96 -1.66 7.17 2.72
C VAL A 96 -1.12 6.27 1.64
N ILE A 97 -1.94 6.02 0.62
CA ILE A 97 -1.60 5.30 -0.61
C ILE A 97 -1.67 6.34 -1.73
N LYS A 98 -0.56 6.60 -2.42
CA LYS A 98 -0.56 7.58 -3.50
C LYS A 98 -0.94 6.93 -4.81
N ASP A 99 -0.02 6.19 -5.41
CA ASP A 99 -0.08 5.78 -6.79
C ASP A 99 0.02 4.24 -6.85
N VAL A 100 -1.05 3.60 -7.30
CA VAL A 100 -1.09 2.17 -7.56
C VAL A 100 -1.50 1.99 -9.00
N ASP A 101 -0.66 1.34 -9.82
CA ASP A 101 -0.79 1.34 -11.28
C ASP A 101 -1.97 0.47 -11.81
N LEU A 102 -1.85 -0.03 -13.05
CA LEU A 102 -2.90 -0.59 -13.92
C LEU A 102 -3.91 -1.53 -13.25
N HIS A 103 -3.47 -2.46 -12.41
CA HIS A 103 -4.31 -3.45 -11.75
C HIS A 103 -4.07 -3.42 -10.24
N ALA A 104 -5.03 -2.85 -9.52
CA ALA A 104 -4.93 -2.64 -8.08
C ALA A 104 -6.01 -3.42 -7.33
N VAL A 105 -5.60 -4.15 -6.30
CA VAL A 105 -6.50 -4.67 -5.27
C VAL A 105 -6.06 -4.13 -3.92
N ILE A 106 -6.89 -3.29 -3.32
CA ILE A 106 -6.74 -2.80 -1.95
C ILE A 106 -7.85 -3.46 -1.14
N LYS A 107 -7.50 -4.24 -0.13
CA LYS A 107 -8.52 -4.85 0.73
C LYS A 107 -8.93 -3.87 1.81
N ASP A 108 -8.05 -3.60 2.77
CA ASP A 108 -8.39 -2.88 3.99
C ASP A 108 -7.41 -1.69 4.12
N ALA A 109 -7.92 -0.48 3.91
CA ALA A 109 -7.20 0.75 4.19
C ALA A 109 -7.72 1.32 5.51
N GLY A 110 -6.83 1.58 6.46
CA GLY A 110 -7.18 1.84 7.86
C GLY A 110 -8.12 3.01 8.15
N LEU A 111 -8.39 3.23 9.44
CA LEU A 111 -9.44 4.14 9.94
C LEU A 111 -9.44 5.53 9.30
N HIS A 112 -8.25 6.09 9.07
CA HIS A 112 -8.05 7.32 8.30
C HIS A 112 -7.25 6.99 7.05
N ALA A 113 -7.91 6.97 5.90
CA ALA A 113 -7.31 6.58 4.64
C ALA A 113 -7.35 7.71 3.62
N VAL A 114 -6.20 7.98 3.01
CA VAL A 114 -6.09 8.80 1.81
C VAL A 114 -5.55 7.92 0.69
N ILE A 115 -6.36 7.72 -0.33
CA ILE A 115 -6.03 7.01 -1.55
C ILE A 115 -6.11 8.02 -2.68
N LYS A 116 -5.01 8.25 -3.40
CA LYS A 116 -4.98 9.26 -4.47
C LYS A 116 -5.33 8.64 -5.81
N ASP A 117 -4.38 7.96 -6.43
CA ASP A 117 -4.45 7.55 -7.82
C ASP A 117 -4.37 6.02 -7.85
N VAL A 118 -5.48 5.38 -8.20
CA VAL A 118 -5.57 3.92 -8.35
C VAL A 118 -5.88 3.62 -9.80
N GLY A 119 -5.08 2.76 -10.41
CA GLY A 119 -5.02 2.64 -11.86
C GLY A 119 -6.25 2.02 -12.50
N LEU A 120 -6.09 1.68 -13.78
CA LEU A 120 -7.18 1.46 -14.73
C LEU A 120 -8.26 0.47 -14.25
N HIS A 121 -7.85 -0.59 -13.55
CA HIS A 121 -8.73 -1.58 -12.95
C HIS A 121 -8.48 -1.66 -11.45
N ALA A 122 -9.46 -1.19 -10.68
CA ALA A 122 -9.34 -1.07 -9.24
C ALA A 122 -10.43 -1.90 -8.53
N VAL A 123 -10.00 -2.68 -7.54
CA VAL A 123 -10.90 -3.25 -6.53
C VAL A 123 -10.47 -2.74 -5.17
N ILE A 124 -11.32 -1.93 -4.55
CA ILE A 124 -11.15 -1.42 -3.20
C ILE A 124 -12.27 -2.04 -2.36
N LYS A 125 -11.94 -2.79 -1.31
CA LYS A 125 -12.97 -3.42 -0.48
C LYS A 125 -13.40 -2.49 0.63
N ASP A 126 -12.56 -2.30 1.62
CA ASP A 126 -12.92 -1.68 2.88
C ASP A 126 -11.97 -0.50 3.10
N VAL A 127 -12.53 0.71 3.15
CA VAL A 127 -11.80 1.93 3.46
C VAL A 127 -12.36 2.50 4.75
N GLY A 128 -11.48 2.83 5.70
CA GLY A 128 -11.85 3.18 7.07
C GLY A 128 -12.80 4.37 7.22
N LEU A 129 -13.15 4.64 8.48
CA LEU A 129 -14.18 5.60 8.91
C LEU A 129 -14.08 6.97 8.23
N HIS A 130 -12.87 7.49 8.03
CA HIS A 130 -12.59 8.73 7.32
C HIS A 130 -11.77 8.44 6.08
N ALA A 131 -12.39 8.58 4.92
CA ALA A 131 -11.80 8.20 3.64
C ALA A 131 -11.76 9.39 2.68
N VAL A 132 -10.61 9.59 2.04
CA VAL A 132 -10.48 10.42 0.85
C VAL A 132 -9.95 9.56 -0.28
N ILE A 133 -10.75 9.40 -1.32
CA ILE A 133 -10.40 8.70 -2.56
C ILE A 133 -10.46 9.74 -3.68
N LYS A 134 -9.36 9.98 -4.39
CA LYS A 134 -9.35 11.00 -5.44
C LYS A 134 -9.69 10.43 -6.80
N ASP A 135 -8.77 9.71 -7.39
CA ASP A 135 -8.78 9.30 -8.78
C ASP A 135 -8.73 7.76 -8.82
N VAL A 136 -9.81 7.13 -9.25
CA VAL A 136 -9.88 5.68 -9.43
C VAL A 136 -10.17 5.40 -10.89
N GLY A 137 -9.37 4.50 -11.49
CA GLY A 137 -9.35 4.27 -12.92
C GLY A 137 -10.67 3.80 -13.54
N LEU A 138 -10.61 3.57 -14.86
CA LEU A 138 -11.77 3.36 -15.74
C LEU A 138 -12.78 2.32 -15.22
N HIS A 139 -12.29 1.21 -14.66
CA HIS A 139 -13.11 0.14 -14.09
C HIS A 139 -12.84 0.03 -12.60
N ALA A 140 -13.81 0.47 -11.78
CA ALA A 140 -13.65 0.56 -10.34
C ALA A 140 -14.76 -0.22 -9.63
N VAL A 141 -14.38 -1.06 -8.67
CA VAL A 141 -15.31 -1.63 -7.69
C VAL A 141 -14.87 -1.17 -6.31
N ILE A 142 -15.70 -0.37 -5.67
CA ILE A 142 -15.54 0.07 -4.28
C ILE A 142 -16.68 -0.56 -3.49
N LYS A 143 -16.36 -1.37 -2.47
CA LYS A 143 -17.42 -2.04 -1.70
C LYS A 143 -17.90 -1.16 -0.56
N ASP A 144 -17.05 -0.95 0.43
CA ASP A 144 -17.40 -0.36 1.71
C ASP A 144 -16.47 0.82 1.96
N VAL A 145 -17.04 2.02 2.04
CA VAL A 145 -16.30 3.23 2.43
C VAL A 145 -16.91 3.77 3.71
N GLY A 146 -16.07 4.12 4.66
CA GLY A 146 -16.47 4.55 5.99
C GLY A 146 -17.41 5.76 6.03
N LEU A 147 -17.86 6.06 7.26
CA LEU A 147 -18.91 7.04 7.56
C LEU A 147 -18.73 8.41 6.89
N HIS A 148 -17.49 8.90 6.83
CA HIS A 148 -17.12 10.18 6.25
C HIS A 148 -16.21 9.95 5.05
N ALA A 149 -16.79 9.94 3.86
CA ALA A 149 -16.09 9.67 2.62
C ALA A 149 -16.11 10.88 1.69
N VAL A 150 -14.98 11.16 1.05
CA VAL A 150 -14.91 12.04 -0.13
C VAL A 150 -14.34 11.22 -1.27
N ILE A 151 -15.13 11.05 -2.32
CA ILE A 151 -14.75 10.42 -3.58
C ILE A 151 -14.86 11.52 -4.65
N LYS A 152 -13.90 11.64 -5.57
CA LYS A 152 -13.93 12.74 -6.56
C LYS A 152 -14.12 12.25 -7.97
N ASP A 153 -13.10 11.56 -8.48
CA ASP A 153 -13.01 11.15 -9.88
C ASP A 153 -12.98 9.63 -9.92
N VAL A 154 -14.11 9.03 -10.29
CA VAL A 154 -14.21 7.58 -10.50
C VAL A 154 -14.46 7.32 -11.97
N GLY A 155 -13.75 6.34 -12.53
CA GLY A 155 -13.84 5.98 -13.93
C GLY A 155 -15.25 5.60 -14.40
N LEU A 156 -15.40 5.56 -15.73
CA LEU A 156 -16.68 5.35 -16.43
C LEU A 156 -17.47 4.13 -15.96
N HIS A 157 -16.80 3.06 -15.56
CA HIS A 157 -17.39 1.80 -15.12
C HIS A 157 -17.17 1.58 -13.63
N ALA A 158 -17.70 2.51 -12.84
CA ALA A 158 -17.66 2.49 -11.39
C ALA A 158 -18.86 1.77 -10.75
N VAL A 159 -18.60 0.93 -9.76
CA VAL A 159 -19.61 0.39 -8.85
C VAL A 159 -19.20 0.72 -7.43
N ILE A 160 -20.05 1.46 -6.71
CA ILE A 160 -19.93 1.70 -5.27
C ILE A 160 -21.13 1.06 -4.59
N LYS A 161 -20.89 0.17 -3.63
CA LYS A 161 -21.97 -0.58 -2.97
C LYS A 161 -22.48 0.14 -1.73
N ASP A 162 -21.61 0.34 -0.76
CA ASP A 162 -21.90 0.92 0.53
C ASP A 162 -20.98 2.13 0.76
N ALA A 163 -21.56 3.32 0.62
CA ALA A 163 -20.92 4.56 0.99
C ALA A 163 -21.50 5.05 2.32
N GLY A 164 -20.64 5.48 3.24
CA GLY A 164 -21.05 5.95 4.56
C GLY A 164 -22.04 7.12 4.52
N LEU A 165 -22.72 7.34 5.65
CA LEU A 165 -23.81 8.32 5.79
C LEU A 165 -23.47 9.73 5.29
N HIS A 166 -22.20 10.14 5.40
CA HIS A 166 -21.72 11.46 4.99
C HIS A 166 -20.76 11.37 3.79
N ALA A 167 -21.03 10.44 2.87
CA ALA A 167 -20.28 10.36 1.62
C ALA A 167 -20.62 11.52 0.69
N VAL A 168 -19.58 12.18 0.19
CA VAL A 168 -19.64 13.13 -0.92
C VAL A 168 -18.93 12.48 -2.10
N MET A 169 -19.60 12.46 -3.24
CA MET A 169 -19.11 11.95 -4.52
C MET A 169 -19.17 13.05 -5.58
#